data_AF-A0A7C5J7C7-F1
#
_entry.id   AF-A0A7C5J7C7-F1
#
_cell.length_a   1.000
_cell.length_b   1.000
_cell.length_c   1.000
_cell.angle_alpha   90.00
_cell.angle_beta   90.00
_cell.angle_gamma   90.00
#
_symmetry.space_group_name_H-M   'P 1'
#
loop_
_entity.id
_entity.type
_entity.pdbx_description
1 polymer ?
#
loop_
_entity_poly.entity_id
_entity_poly.type
_entity_poly.pdbx_seq_one_letter_code
_entity_poly.pdbx_strand_id
1 'polypeptide(L)'
;PETAPRYLMGVGKPEDLVEAVRRGVDMFDCVLPTRNARNGHLFTREGVVRIRNSRYRNDTRPLEADCGCYTCRHYSRAYLRHLAACNEILGARLNTLHNLHYYQRLMAELRAAVAAGSLADYVAEFYEKRAQKAPPL
;
A
#
# COMPACT_ATOMS: atom_id res chain seq x y z
N PRO A 1 28.26 0.00 6.02
CA PRO A 1 29.01 -1.28 5.87
C PRO A 1 28.17 -2.30 5.11
N GLU A 2 28.76 -3.21 4.34
CA GLU A 2 28.00 -4.23 3.59
C GLU A 2 27.40 -5.32 4.50
N THR A 3 28.03 -5.57 5.64
CA THR A 3 27.62 -6.60 6.61
C THR A 3 26.62 -6.09 7.66
N ALA A 4 26.16 -4.84 7.54
CA ALA A 4 25.27 -4.22 8.51
C ALA A 4 23.96 -3.77 7.83
N PRO A 5 22.80 -3.89 8.50
CA PRO A 5 21.53 -3.42 7.96
C PRO A 5 21.57 -1.93 7.61
N ARG A 6 20.97 -1.58 6.47
CA ARG A 6 20.85 -0.21 5.99
C ARG A 6 19.42 0.28 6.22
N TYR A 7 19.30 1.27 7.10
CA TYR A 7 18.02 1.85 7.49
C TYR A 7 17.79 3.21 6.82
N LEU A 8 16.69 3.34 6.07
CA LEU A 8 16.26 4.60 5.47
C LEU A 8 15.12 5.22 6.27
N MET A 9 15.44 6.31 6.97
CA MET A 9 14.52 6.96 7.90
C MET A 9 13.48 7.82 7.20
N GLY A 10 12.21 7.68 7.57
CA GLY A 10 11.12 8.60 7.20
C GLY A 10 10.65 8.53 5.74
N VAL A 11 11.12 7.56 4.96
CA VAL A 11 10.70 7.34 3.57
C VAL A 11 9.62 6.27 3.53
N GLY A 12 8.62 6.42 2.66
CA GLY A 12 7.63 5.36 2.63
C GLY A 12 6.47 5.46 1.66
N LYS A 13 6.54 6.13 0.50
CA LYS A 13 5.57 5.75 -0.54
C LYS A 13 5.90 4.34 -1.05
N PRO A 14 4.92 3.57 -1.55
CA PRO A 14 5.18 2.23 -2.06
C PRO A 14 6.29 2.20 -3.11
N GLU A 15 6.33 3.20 -4.00
CA GLU A 15 7.36 3.35 -5.03
C GLU A 15 8.74 3.58 -4.40
N ASP A 16 8.83 4.45 -3.38
CA ASP A 16 10.10 4.73 -2.71
C ASP A 16 10.67 3.47 -2.02
N LEU A 17 9.81 2.63 -1.43
CA LEU A 17 10.22 1.37 -0.81
C LEU A 17 10.81 0.40 -1.84
N VAL A 18 10.11 0.23 -2.96
CA VAL A 18 10.57 -0.64 -4.06
C VAL A 18 11.93 -0.18 -4.57
N GLU A 19 12.07 1.13 -4.81
CA GLU A 19 13.31 1.71 -5.35
C GLU A 19 14.47 1.71 -4.35
N ALA A 20 14.19 1.86 -3.06
CA ALA A 20 15.20 1.78 -2.03
C ALA A 20 15.67 0.33 -1.82
N VAL A 21 14.78 -0.66 -1.89
CA VAL A 21 15.17 -2.08 -1.87
C VAL A 21 16.02 -2.43 -3.08
N ARG A 22 15.69 -1.94 -4.28
CA ARG A 22 16.56 -2.08 -5.47
C ARG A 22 17.97 -1.52 -5.27
N ARG A 23 18.13 -0.53 -4.38
CA ARG A 23 19.40 0.12 -4.03
C ARG A 23 20.02 -0.43 -2.75
N GLY A 24 19.48 -1.53 -2.22
CA GLY A 24 20.03 -2.25 -1.07
C GLY A 24 19.72 -1.60 0.28
N VAL A 25 18.54 -1.03 0.46
CA VAL A 25 18.03 -0.62 1.78
C VAL A 25 17.21 -1.75 2.39
N ASP A 26 17.40 -2.00 3.68
CA ASP A 26 16.83 -3.15 4.40
C ASP A 26 15.67 -2.78 5.33
N MET A 27 15.70 -1.58 5.89
CA MET A 27 14.75 -1.12 6.92
C MET A 27 14.14 0.23 6.57
N PHE A 28 12.88 0.42 6.98
CA PHE A 28 12.08 1.61 6.68
C PHE A 28 11.14 1.94 7.83
N ASP A 29 10.85 3.22 8.00
CA ASP A 29 9.75 3.69 8.83
C ASP A 29 9.02 4.83 8.11
N CYS A 30 7.71 4.88 8.27
CA CYS A 30 6.93 6.01 7.77
C CYS A 30 5.57 6.11 8.44
N VAL A 31 5.13 7.33 8.72
CA VAL A 31 3.76 7.60 9.19
C VAL A 31 2.72 7.56 8.06
N LEU A 32 3.17 7.57 6.80
CA LEU A 32 2.33 7.67 5.61
C LEU A 32 1.18 6.66 5.59
N PRO A 33 1.34 5.34 5.81
CA PRO A 33 0.23 4.38 5.76
C PRO A 33 -0.91 4.74 6.73
N THR A 34 -0.58 5.12 7.96
CA THR A 34 -1.60 5.43 8.96
C THR A 34 -2.17 6.83 8.78
N ARG A 35 -1.34 7.84 8.50
CA ARG A 35 -1.78 9.23 8.29
C ARG A 35 -2.70 9.34 7.07
N ASN A 36 -2.34 8.70 5.96
CA ASN A 36 -3.13 8.72 4.74
C ASN A 36 -4.44 7.95 4.89
N ALA A 37 -4.43 6.81 5.60
CA ALA A 37 -5.64 6.05 5.89
C ALA A 37 -6.71 6.88 6.61
N ARG A 38 -6.31 7.63 7.66
CA ARG A 38 -7.21 8.53 8.40
C ARG A 38 -7.76 9.66 7.53
N ASN A 39 -6.97 10.10 6.53
CA ASN A 39 -7.38 11.08 5.54
C ASN A 39 -8.07 10.47 4.30
N GLY A 40 -8.42 9.18 4.32
CA GLY A 40 -9.17 8.52 3.26
C GLY A 40 -8.37 8.18 2.00
N HIS A 41 -7.05 8.10 2.10
CA HIS A 41 -6.14 7.69 1.03
C HIS A 41 -5.64 6.27 1.30
N LEU A 42 -6.04 5.33 0.47
CA LEU A 42 -5.84 3.90 0.68
C LEU A 42 -4.96 3.31 -0.41
N PHE A 43 -3.93 2.56 -0.02
CA PHE A 43 -2.99 1.97 -0.96
C PHE A 43 -3.51 0.62 -1.49
N THR A 44 -3.39 0.41 -2.79
CA THR A 44 -3.75 -0.82 -3.49
C THR A 44 -2.66 -1.17 -4.50
N ARG A 45 -2.71 -2.37 -5.08
CA ARG A 45 -1.80 -2.79 -6.16
C ARG A 45 -1.87 -1.89 -7.40
N GLU A 46 -3.02 -1.25 -7.64
CA GLU A 46 -3.25 -0.38 -8.79
C GLU A 46 -2.95 1.11 -8.49
N GLY A 47 -2.54 1.42 -7.25
CA GLY A 47 -2.25 2.77 -6.80
C GLY A 47 -3.15 3.22 -5.65
N VAL A 48 -3.44 4.52 -5.58
CA VAL A 48 -4.11 5.13 -4.41
C VAL A 48 -5.61 5.33 -4.65
N VAL A 49 -6.43 4.70 -3.81
CA VAL A 49 -7.87 4.92 -3.74
C VAL A 49 -8.18 6.06 -2.78
N ARG A 50 -8.83 7.11 -3.30
CA ARG A 50 -9.38 8.21 -2.49
C ARG A 50 -10.83 7.90 -2.11
N ILE A 51 -11.05 7.28 -0.95
CA ILE A 51 -12.34 6.67 -0.60
C ILE A 51 -13.49 7.67 -0.48
N ARG A 52 -13.20 8.95 -0.22
CA ARG A 52 -14.19 10.04 -0.15
C ARG A 52 -14.79 10.42 -1.52
N ASN A 53 -14.20 9.97 -2.63
CA ASN A 53 -14.67 10.29 -3.97
C ASN A 53 -16.13 9.79 -4.18
N SER A 54 -16.95 10.60 -4.87
CA SER A 54 -18.36 10.31 -5.16
C SER A 54 -18.55 9.01 -5.93
N ARG A 55 -17.58 8.60 -6.77
CA ARG A 55 -17.63 7.35 -7.55
C ARG A 55 -17.83 6.11 -6.69
N TYR A 56 -17.44 6.15 -5.41
CA TYR A 56 -17.57 5.02 -4.49
C TYR A 56 -18.89 4.96 -3.74
N ARG A 57 -19.82 5.90 -3.95
CA ARG A 57 -21.09 5.99 -3.20
C ARG A 57 -21.88 4.69 -3.20
N ASN A 58 -21.97 4.02 -4.35
CA ASN A 58 -22.73 2.78 -4.52
C ASN A 58 -21.82 1.60 -4.92
N ASP A 59 -20.50 1.73 -4.73
CA ASP A 59 -19.56 0.66 -5.09
C ASP A 59 -19.55 -0.41 -3.98
N THR A 60 -20.29 -1.50 -4.19
CA THR A 60 -20.41 -2.62 -3.25
C THR A 60 -19.22 -3.57 -3.25
N ARG A 61 -18.25 -3.36 -4.15
CA ARG A 61 -17.02 -4.16 -4.20
C ARG A 61 -16.11 -3.84 -3.01
N PRO A 62 -15.23 -4.78 -2.61
CA PRO A 62 -14.21 -4.50 -1.62
C PRO A 62 -13.20 -3.46 -2.13
N LEU A 63 -12.36 -2.95 -1.23
CA LEU A 63 -11.35 -1.98 -1.61
C LEU A 63 -10.34 -2.54 -2.63
N GLU A 64 -9.90 -3.78 -2.43
CA GLU A 64 -9.06 -4.54 -3.35
C GLU A 64 -9.49 -6.02 -3.29
N ALA A 65 -9.73 -6.64 -4.45
CA ALA A 65 -10.29 -7.99 -4.51
C ALA A 65 -9.35 -9.07 -3.93
N ASP A 66 -8.05 -8.96 -4.21
CA ASP A 66 -7.03 -9.94 -3.79
C ASP A 66 -6.40 -9.60 -2.42
N CYS A 67 -7.03 -8.71 -1.64
CA CYS A 67 -6.55 -8.34 -0.33
C CYS A 67 -7.20 -9.18 0.77
N GLY A 68 -6.39 -9.96 1.49
CA GLY A 68 -6.83 -10.80 2.60
C GLY A 68 -7.08 -10.06 3.92
N CYS A 69 -6.99 -8.73 3.95
CA CYS A 69 -7.16 -7.97 5.19
C CYS A 69 -8.62 -7.96 5.68
N TYR A 70 -8.82 -7.77 6.98
CA TYR A 70 -10.16 -7.70 7.59
C TYR A 70 -11.08 -6.69 6.86
N THR A 71 -10.55 -5.51 6.52
CA THR A 71 -11.33 -4.47 5.85
C THR A 71 -11.86 -4.91 4.49
N CYS A 72 -11.01 -5.51 3.65
CA CYS A 72 -11.41 -5.95 2.31
C CYS A 72 -12.34 -7.16 2.34
N ARG A 73 -12.21 -8.04 3.34
CA ARG A 73 -13.05 -9.24 3.47
C ARG A 73 -14.47 -8.96 3.95
N HIS A 74 -14.68 -7.86 4.69
CA HIS A 74 -15.94 -7.62 5.41
C HIS A 74 -16.68 -6.35 4.99
N TYR A 75 -16.03 -5.40 4.29
CA TYR A 75 -16.63 -4.10 4.00
C TYR A 75 -16.46 -3.68 2.54
N SER A 76 -17.49 -3.04 2.01
CA SER A 76 -17.49 -2.44 0.68
C SER A 76 -16.88 -1.04 0.67
N ARG A 77 -16.46 -0.58 -0.51
CA ARG A 77 -16.01 0.80 -0.73
C ARG A 77 -17.11 1.82 -0.40
N ALA A 78 -18.37 1.49 -0.71
CA ALA A 78 -19.53 2.30 -0.36
C ALA A 78 -19.65 2.52 1.16
N TYR A 79 -19.50 1.46 1.94
CA TYR A 79 -19.57 1.55 3.40
C TYR A 79 -18.40 2.35 3.98
N LEU A 80 -17.18 2.11 3.51
CA LEU A 80 -16.00 2.88 3.93
C LEU A 80 -16.13 4.37 3.59
N ARG A 81 -16.69 4.69 2.41
CA ARG A 81 -17.00 6.07 2.03
C ARG A 81 -18.05 6.68 2.96
N HIS A 82 -19.11 5.94 3.28
CA HIS A 82 -20.15 6.39 4.20
C HIS A 82 -19.56 6.73 5.57
N LEU A 83 -18.75 5.84 6.16
CA LEU A 83 -18.05 6.11 7.42
C LEU A 83 -17.16 7.36 7.33
N ALA A 84 -16.44 7.52 6.22
CA ALA A 84 -15.60 8.69 5.99
C ALA A 84 -16.41 10.00 5.83
N ALA A 85 -17.65 9.93 5.33
CA ALA A 85 -18.55 11.08 5.21
C ALA A 85 -19.21 11.44 6.54
N CYS A 86 -19.49 10.44 7.38
CA CYS A 86 -20.01 10.62 8.74
C CYS A 86 -18.93 11.00 9.78
N ASN A 87 -17.65 11.08 9.38
CA ASN A 87 -16.52 11.28 10.28
C ASN A 87 -16.44 10.23 11.41
N GLU A 88 -16.83 9.00 11.11
CA GLU A 88 -16.82 7.89 12.06
C GLU A 88 -15.42 7.34 12.28
N ILE A 89 -15.05 7.13 13.55
CA ILE A 89 -13.72 6.63 13.94
C ILE A 89 -13.44 5.22 13.39
N LEU A 90 -14.49 4.41 13.20
CA LEU A 90 -14.39 3.09 12.60
C LEU A 90 -13.79 3.15 11.20
N GLY A 91 -14.15 4.17 10.40
CA GLY A 91 -13.61 4.35 9.05
C GLY A 91 -12.10 4.54 9.09
N ALA A 92 -11.60 5.37 10.00
CA ALA A 92 -10.16 5.57 10.22
C ALA A 92 -9.45 4.28 10.65
N ARG A 93 -10.06 3.47 11.54
CA ARG A 93 -9.51 2.18 12.01
C ARG A 93 -9.40 1.16 10.88
N LEU A 94 -10.50 0.94 10.13
CA LEU A 94 -10.54 -0.02 9.02
C LEU A 94 -9.57 0.36 7.90
N ASN A 95 -9.52 1.65 7.55
CA ASN A 95 -8.59 2.16 6.55
C ASN A 95 -7.13 1.95 6.98
N THR A 96 -6.83 2.17 8.26
CA THR A 96 -5.47 2.01 8.80
C THR A 96 -5.05 0.54 8.78
N LEU A 97 -5.94 -0.36 9.16
CA LEU A 97 -5.70 -1.81 9.09
C LEU A 97 -5.37 -2.24 7.66
N HIS A 98 -6.13 -1.75 6.66
CA HIS A 98 -5.87 -2.05 5.26
C HIS A 98 -4.50 -1.54 4.80
N ASN A 99 -4.20 -0.27 5.06
CA ASN A 99 -2.93 0.31 4.62
C ASN A 99 -1.72 -0.38 5.25
N LEU A 100 -1.78 -0.69 6.55
CA LEU A 100 -0.70 -1.43 7.21
C LEU A 100 -0.54 -2.83 6.62
N HIS A 101 -1.65 -3.54 6.37
CA HIS A 101 -1.61 -4.86 5.72
C HIS A 101 -0.99 -4.77 4.32
N TYR A 102 -1.36 -3.75 3.54
CA TYR A 102 -0.78 -3.52 2.22
C TYR A 102 0.76 -3.35 2.28
N TYR A 103 1.28 -2.56 3.23
CA TYR A 103 2.73 -2.36 3.39
C TYR A 103 3.44 -3.66 3.78
N GLN A 104 2.86 -4.42 4.72
CA GLN A 104 3.43 -5.70 5.13
C GLN A 104 3.46 -6.71 3.98
N ARG A 105 2.39 -6.75 3.17
CA ARG A 105 2.33 -7.57 1.97
C ARG A 105 3.36 -7.15 0.92
N LEU A 106 3.48 -5.85 0.64
CA LEU A 106 4.49 -5.30 -0.28
C LEU A 106 5.91 -5.71 0.14
N MET A 107 6.25 -5.55 1.43
CA MET A 107 7.57 -5.95 1.93
C MET A 107 7.78 -7.47 1.90
N ALA A 108 6.73 -8.27 2.12
CA ALA A 108 6.81 -9.72 2.01
C ALA A 108 7.07 -10.18 0.57
N GLU A 109 6.39 -9.57 -0.41
CA GLU A 109 6.58 -9.83 -1.83
C GLU A 109 7.99 -9.43 -2.29
N LEU A 110 8.48 -8.26 -1.86
CA LEU A 110 9.86 -7.82 -2.14
C LEU A 110 10.89 -8.81 -1.58
N ARG A 111 10.73 -9.28 -0.34
CA ARG A 111 11.62 -10.29 0.24
C ARG A 111 11.59 -11.60 -0.55
N ALA A 112 10.41 -12.04 -0.99
CA ALA A 112 10.27 -13.25 -1.80
C ALA A 112 10.96 -13.10 -3.18
N ALA A 113 10.78 -11.96 -3.83
CA ALA A 113 11.40 -11.67 -5.14
C ALA A 113 12.92 -11.58 -5.04
N VAL A 114 13.46 -10.97 -3.97
CA VAL A 114 14.91 -10.97 -3.70
C VAL A 114 15.43 -12.39 -3.49
N ALA A 115 14.77 -13.18 -2.66
CA ALA A 115 15.18 -14.57 -2.39
C ALA A 115 15.13 -15.45 -3.65
N ALA A 116 14.18 -15.20 -4.57
CA ALA A 116 14.05 -15.91 -5.83
C ALA A 116 14.96 -15.36 -6.96
N GLY A 117 15.68 -14.25 -6.74
CA GLY A 117 16.47 -13.58 -7.78
C GLY A 117 15.62 -12.90 -8.86
N SER A 118 14.31 -12.71 -8.64
CA SER A 118 13.33 -12.18 -9.60
C SER A 118 12.89 -10.75 -9.27
N LEU A 119 13.72 -9.97 -8.56
CA LEU A 119 13.38 -8.61 -8.13
C LEU A 119 13.09 -7.69 -9.32
N ALA A 120 13.83 -7.81 -10.43
CA ALA A 120 13.63 -7.00 -11.61
C ALA A 120 12.23 -7.20 -12.22
N ASP A 121 11.78 -8.45 -12.32
CA ASP A 121 10.45 -8.80 -12.82
C ASP A 121 9.35 -8.27 -11.91
N TYR A 122 9.54 -8.41 -10.58
CA TYR A 122 8.60 -7.87 -9.60
C TYR A 122 8.44 -6.35 -9.72
N VAL A 123 9.55 -5.62 -9.91
CA VAL A 123 9.54 -4.17 -10.08
C VAL A 123 8.78 -3.79 -11.36
N ALA A 124 9.04 -4.49 -12.47
CA ALA A 124 8.34 -4.24 -13.72
C ALA A 124 6.82 -4.44 -13.57
N GLU A 125 6.40 -5.56 -12.98
CA GLU A 125 4.98 -5.86 -12.70
C GLU A 125 4.36 -4.82 -11.75
N PHE A 126 5.10 -4.39 -10.72
CA PHE A 126 4.63 -3.38 -9.76
C PHE A 126 4.29 -2.05 -10.44
N TYR A 127 5.14 -1.59 -11.36
CA TYR A 127 4.93 -0.35 -12.10
C TYR A 127 3.86 -0.49 -13.20
N GLU A 128 3.81 -1.64 -13.87
CA GLU A 128 2.78 -1.96 -14.88
C GLU A 128 1.38 -1.89 -14.28
N LYS A 129 1.14 -2.54 -13.14
CA LYS A 129 -0.16 -2.51 -12.44
C LYS A 129 -0.61 -1.10 -12.04
N ARG A 130 0.34 -0.16 -11.90
CA ARG A 130 0.08 1.25 -11.55
C ARG A 130 0.00 2.17 -12.77
N ALA A 131 0.17 1.63 -13.97
CA ALA A 131 0.31 2.38 -15.22
C ALA A 131 1.39 3.48 -15.12
N GLN A 132 2.51 3.16 -14.48
CA GLN A 132 3.65 4.05 -14.27
C GLN A 132 4.90 3.47 -14.93
N LYS A 133 5.89 4.32 -15.25
CA LYS A 133 7.20 3.86 -15.73
C LYS A 133 8.15 3.70 -14.56
N ALA A 134 8.85 2.57 -14.51
CA ALA A 134 9.93 2.37 -13.56
C ALA A 134 11.04 3.40 -13.82
N PRO A 135 11.57 4.06 -12.78
CA PRO A 135 12.71 4.95 -12.93
C PRO A 135 13.98 4.16 -13.28
N PRO A 136 14.97 4.79 -13.94
CA PRO A 136 16.27 4.19 -14.18
C PRO A 136 16.94 3.82 -12.84
N LEU A 137 17.77 2.77 -12.86
CA LEU A 137 18.58 2.37 -11.71
C LEU A 137 19.70 3.37 -11.45
#